data_AF-A0A329ZG79-F1
#
_entry.id   AF-A0A329ZG79-F1
#
_cell.length_a   1.000
_cell.length_b   1.000
_cell.length_c   1.000
_cell.angle_alpha   90.00
_cell.angle_beta   90.00
_cell.angle_gamma   90.00
#
_symmetry.space_group_name_H-M   'P 1'
#
loop_
_entity.id
_entity.type
_entity.pdbx_description
1 polymer ?
#
loop_
_entity_poly.entity_id
_entity_poly.type
_entity_poly.pdbx_seq_one_letter_code
_entity_poly.pdbx_strand_id
1 'polypeptide(L)'
;MIPKRLNKEQFVNQFKNPKGDNIIKTPVGELKINPQYAFSHLRRVKNGKLENRKFLNGGILPTLLNPLFVTKNAERTLFFYKPFTNENGKIINLVSVEVSDGNILNYKTSYHGSHNRVMNMIKND
;
A
#
# COMPACT_ATOMS: atom_id res chain seq x y z
N MET A 1 8.43 9.47 7.60
CA MET A 1 7.41 10.53 7.43
C MET A 1 6.02 9.89 7.23
N ILE A 2 4.91 10.54 7.64
CA ILE A 2 3.55 10.03 7.34
C ILE A 2 3.35 10.03 5.82
N PRO A 3 2.80 8.96 5.22
CA PRO A 3 2.42 8.96 3.81
C PRO A 3 1.50 10.14 3.49
N LYS A 4 1.84 10.91 2.44
CA LYS A 4 1.01 12.04 2.02
C LYS A 4 -0.35 11.53 1.53
N ARG A 5 -1.41 12.27 1.86
CA ARG A 5 -2.70 12.15 1.19
C ARG A 5 -2.58 12.76 -0.20
N LEU A 6 -2.81 11.94 -1.23
CA LEU A 6 -2.76 12.34 -2.62
C LEU A 6 -4.17 12.42 -3.19
N ASN A 7 -4.44 13.46 -3.98
CA ASN A 7 -5.59 13.48 -4.88
C ASN A 7 -5.34 12.53 -6.07
N LYS A 8 -6.34 12.38 -6.96
CA LYS A 8 -6.25 11.46 -8.10
C LYS A 8 -5.04 11.74 -8.99
N GLU A 9 -4.87 13.00 -9.38
CA GLU A 9 -3.81 13.45 -10.26
C GLU A 9 -2.43 13.23 -9.63
N GLN A 10 -2.27 13.65 -8.38
CA GLN A 10 -1.05 13.43 -7.61
C GLN A 10 -0.70 11.95 -7.48
N PHE A 11 -1.69 11.08 -7.31
CA PHE A 11 -1.47 9.64 -7.24
C PHE A 11 -1.03 9.05 -8.58
N VAL A 12 -1.76 9.34 -9.67
CA VAL A 12 -1.44 8.74 -10.98
C VAL A 12 -0.13 9.27 -11.56
N ASN A 13 0.24 10.51 -11.22
CA ASN A 13 1.51 11.12 -11.65
C ASN A 13 2.74 10.56 -10.89
N GLN A 14 2.55 9.69 -9.89
CA GLN A 14 3.67 8.93 -9.33
C GLN A 14 4.20 7.84 -10.27
N PHE A 15 3.42 7.52 -11.31
CA PHE A 15 3.71 6.45 -12.26
C PHE A 15 4.17 7.04 -13.61
N LYS A 16 5.01 6.30 -14.35
CA LYS A 16 5.56 6.75 -15.64
C LYS A 16 4.47 6.95 -16.70
N ASN A 17 3.43 6.14 -16.68
CA ASN A 17 2.28 6.21 -17.58
C ASN A 17 0.98 6.43 -16.77
N PRO A 18 0.58 7.68 -16.50
CA PRO A 18 -0.57 7.97 -15.63
C PRO A 18 -1.93 7.50 -16.15
N LYS A 19 -2.07 7.24 -17.46
CA LYS A 19 -3.33 6.86 -18.11
C LYS A 19 -3.41 5.40 -18.53
N GLY A 20 -2.34 4.64 -18.36
CA GLY A 20 -2.27 3.25 -18.81
C GLY A 20 -1.51 2.36 -17.85
N ASP A 21 -1.13 1.19 -18.34
CA ASP A 21 -0.44 0.21 -17.53
C ASP A 21 1.02 0.60 -17.32
N ASN A 22 1.52 0.26 -16.14
CA ASN A 22 2.90 0.48 -15.71
C ASN A 22 3.47 -0.83 -15.20
N ILE A 23 4.74 -1.07 -15.49
CA ILE A 23 5.51 -2.15 -14.87
C ILE A 23 6.29 -1.56 -13.69
N ILE A 24 6.01 -2.05 -12.48
CA ILE A 24 6.76 -1.74 -11.28
C ILE A 24 7.68 -2.93 -10.99
N LYS A 25 8.98 -2.66 -10.85
CA LYS A 25 9.93 -3.66 -10.35
C LYS A 25 9.84 -3.68 -8.83
N THR A 26 9.42 -4.80 -8.26
CA THR A 26 9.38 -5.02 -6.81
C THR A 26 10.40 -6.09 -6.41
N PRO A 27 10.73 -6.24 -5.11
CA PRO A 27 11.67 -7.27 -4.67
C PRO A 27 11.25 -8.71 -4.98
N VAL A 28 9.95 -8.96 -5.23
CA VAL A 28 9.40 -10.29 -5.54
C VAL A 28 9.05 -10.47 -7.01
N GLY A 29 9.41 -9.51 -7.86
CA GLY A 29 9.18 -9.56 -9.31
C GLY A 29 8.52 -8.31 -9.88
N GLU A 30 8.23 -8.36 -11.17
CA GLU A 30 7.55 -7.29 -11.88
C GLU A 30 6.04 -7.36 -11.67
N LEU A 31 5.44 -6.22 -11.36
CA LEU A 31 4.00 -6.06 -11.20
C LEU A 31 3.45 -5.10 -12.26
N LYS A 32 2.35 -5.50 -12.90
CA LYS A 32 1.62 -4.66 -13.84
C LYS A 32 0.51 -3.89 -13.13
N ILE A 33 0.63 -2.57 -12.99
CA ILE A 33 -0.40 -1.73 -12.36
C ILE A 33 -1.06 -0.79 -13.36
N ASN A 34 -2.37 -0.59 -13.22
CA ASN A 34 -3.07 0.53 -13.83
C ASN A 34 -3.39 1.57 -12.75
N PRO A 35 -2.73 2.76 -12.74
CA PRO A 35 -2.90 3.76 -11.68
C PRO A 35 -4.33 4.30 -11.56
N GLN A 36 -5.04 4.43 -12.69
CA GLN A 36 -6.43 4.89 -12.70
C GLN A 36 -7.33 3.88 -12.01
N TYR A 37 -7.19 2.60 -12.36
CA TYR A 37 -7.94 1.51 -11.77
C TYR A 37 -7.62 1.34 -10.29
N ALA A 38 -6.33 1.34 -9.93
CA ALA A 38 -5.86 1.30 -8.55
C ALA A 38 -6.48 2.42 -7.71
N PHE A 39 -6.44 3.67 -8.18
CA PHE A 39 -7.04 4.80 -7.47
C PHE A 39 -8.56 4.68 -7.34
N SER A 40 -9.25 4.13 -8.35
CA SER A 40 -10.68 3.88 -8.27
C SER A 40 -11.04 2.87 -7.17
N HIS A 41 -10.22 1.81 -7.00
CA HIS A 41 -10.39 0.81 -5.96
C HIS A 41 -10.12 1.36 -4.56
N LEU A 42 -9.18 2.30 -4.40
CA LEU A 42 -9.00 3.04 -3.14
C LEU A 42 -10.25 3.79 -2.69
N ARG A 43 -11.10 4.18 -3.64
CA ARG A 43 -12.34 4.93 -3.38
C ARG A 43 -13.56 4.04 -3.19
N ARG A 44 -13.51 2.77 -3.60
CA ARG A 44 -14.63 1.82 -3.48
C ARG A 44 -14.78 1.41 -2.01
N VAL A 45 -15.82 1.93 -1.37
CA VAL A 45 -16.19 1.58 0.01
C VAL A 45 -16.95 0.26 -0.04
N LYS A 46 -16.40 -0.82 0.53
CA LYS A 46 -17.20 -1.99 0.91
C LYS A 46 -17.63 -1.81 2.37
N ASN A 47 -18.93 -1.54 2.58
CA ASN A 47 -19.67 -1.66 3.83
C ASN A 47 -19.08 -0.94 5.07
N GLY A 48 -19.25 0.38 5.13
CA GLY A 48 -19.41 1.13 6.39
C GLY A 48 -18.19 1.30 7.31
N LYS A 49 -17.09 0.59 7.11
CA LYS A 49 -15.83 0.82 7.84
C LYS A 49 -14.93 1.71 7.00
N LEU A 50 -15.00 3.02 7.26
CA LEU A 50 -14.02 4.02 6.82
C LEU A 50 -12.65 3.69 7.46
N GLU A 51 -12.01 2.60 7.05
CA GLU A 51 -10.55 2.59 7.16
C GLU A 51 -10.07 3.80 6.36
N ASN A 52 -9.11 4.54 6.93
CA ASN A 52 -8.56 5.78 6.40
C ASN A 52 -7.73 5.57 5.10
N ARG A 53 -8.18 4.66 4.22
CA ARG A 53 -7.58 4.26 2.94
C ARG A 53 -7.33 5.45 2.01
N LYS A 54 -8.21 6.45 2.06
CA LYS A 54 -8.08 7.70 1.30
C LYS A 54 -6.97 8.62 1.81
N PHE A 55 -6.53 8.47 3.06
CA PHE A 55 -5.60 9.40 3.71
C PHE A 55 -4.13 8.98 3.57
N LEU A 56 -3.84 7.76 3.10
CA LEU A 56 -2.49 7.18 3.12
C LEU A 56 -2.07 6.56 1.78
N ASN A 57 -2.74 6.93 0.68
CA ASN A 57 -2.45 6.43 -0.65
C ASN A 57 -1.05 6.80 -1.17
N GLY A 58 -0.43 7.87 -0.67
CA GLY A 58 0.97 8.18 -0.97
C GLY A 58 1.97 7.13 -0.46
N GLY A 59 1.53 6.18 0.38
CA GLY A 59 2.35 5.10 0.90
C GLY A 59 2.40 3.88 -0.01
N ILE A 60 1.53 3.78 -1.02
CA ILE A 60 1.38 2.58 -1.86
C ILE A 60 2.63 2.32 -2.69
N LEU A 61 3.07 3.28 -3.50
CA LEU A 61 4.23 3.10 -4.37
C LEU A 61 5.52 2.83 -3.57
N PRO A 62 5.83 3.57 -2.48
CA PRO A 62 6.97 3.23 -1.63
C PRO A 62 6.90 1.82 -1.01
N THR A 63 5.70 1.34 -0.69
CA THR A 63 5.49 0.00 -0.12
C THR A 63 5.73 -1.10 -1.15
N LEU A 64 5.34 -0.87 -2.42
CA LEU A 64 5.62 -1.81 -3.51
C LEU A 64 7.10 -1.84 -3.90
N LEU A 65 7.76 -0.68 -3.94
CA LEU A 65 9.16 -0.56 -4.37
C LEU A 65 10.15 -1.02 -3.30
N ASN A 66 9.89 -0.69 -2.04
CA ASN A 66 10.79 -0.98 -0.92
C ASN A 66 9.99 -1.38 0.33
N PRO A 67 9.35 -2.56 0.34
CA PRO A 67 8.71 -3.11 1.53
C PRO A 67 9.74 -3.45 2.62
N LEU A 68 9.30 -3.53 3.87
CA LEU A 68 10.07 -4.18 4.93
C LEU A 68 10.09 -5.70 4.73
N PHE A 69 8.92 -6.28 4.43
CA PHE A 69 8.78 -7.69 4.10
C PHE A 69 7.56 -7.90 3.18
N VAL A 70 7.56 -9.06 2.51
CA VAL A 70 6.49 -9.50 1.63
C VAL A 70 6.04 -10.89 2.06
N THR A 71 4.74 -11.11 2.19
CA THR A 71 4.17 -12.43 2.46
C THR A 71 3.27 -12.87 1.31
N LYS A 72 2.94 -14.17 1.29
CA LYS A 72 2.11 -14.79 0.28
C LYS A 72 1.13 -15.74 0.94
N ASN A 73 -0.14 -15.72 0.55
CA ASN A 73 -1.13 -16.70 1.01
C ASN A 73 -1.18 -17.93 0.09
N ALA A 74 -1.99 -18.94 0.47
CA ALA A 74 -2.19 -20.16 -0.32
C ALA A 74 -2.73 -19.89 -1.74
N GLU A 75 -3.53 -18.83 -1.90
CA GLU A 75 -4.10 -18.36 -3.17
C GLU A 75 -3.12 -17.51 -4.00
N ARG A 76 -1.83 -17.51 -3.64
CA ARG A 76 -0.76 -16.77 -4.31
C ARG A 76 -0.88 -15.25 -4.31
N THR A 77 -1.77 -14.70 -3.51
CA THR A 77 -1.87 -13.25 -3.27
C THR A 77 -0.66 -12.77 -2.49
N LEU A 78 -0.04 -11.70 -2.95
CA LEU A 78 1.10 -11.05 -2.33
C LEU A 78 0.66 -9.92 -1.41
N PHE A 79 1.33 -9.78 -0.27
CA PHE A 79 1.10 -8.71 0.69
C PHE A 79 2.42 -8.01 0.99
N PHE A 80 2.50 -6.72 0.65
CA PHE A 80 3.67 -5.89 0.87
C PHE A 80 3.45 -5.04 2.12
N TYR A 81 4.40 -5.06 3.06
CA TYR A 81 4.28 -4.30 4.31
C TYR A 81 5.42 -3.30 4.44
N LYS A 82 5.10 -2.04 4.75
CA LYS A 82 6.11 -0.99 5.01
C LYS A 82 5.72 -0.12 6.20
N PRO A 83 6.54 -0.07 7.27
CA PRO A 83 6.36 0.90 8.33
C PRO A 83 6.84 2.28 7.86
N PHE A 84 6.17 3.32 8.37
CA PHE A 84 6.56 4.71 8.20
C PHE A 84 6.79 5.32 9.58
N THR A 85 7.91 6.02 9.72
CA THR A 85 8.35 6.61 10.99
C THR A 85 8.09 8.12 11.05
N ASN A 86 8.16 8.77 12.20
CA ASN A 86 8.32 10.23 12.28
C ASN A 86 9.82 10.60 12.20
N GLU A 87 10.14 11.87 12.35
CA GLU A 87 11.52 12.39 12.36
C GLU A 87 12.37 11.77 13.48
N ASN A 88 11.74 11.37 14.59
CA ASN A 88 12.39 10.72 15.73
C ASN A 88 12.52 9.19 15.56
N GLY A 89 12.28 8.64 14.37
CA GLY A 89 12.38 7.21 14.09
C GLY A 89 11.26 6.34 14.67
N LYS A 90 10.27 6.92 15.35
CA LYS A 90 9.12 6.17 15.90
C LYS A 90 8.16 5.78 14.79
N ILE A 91 7.77 4.50 14.73
CA ILE A 91 6.75 4.02 13.78
C ILE A 91 5.40 4.66 14.11
N ILE A 92 4.81 5.32 13.12
CA ILE A 92 3.52 6.02 13.20
C ILE A 92 2.49 5.47 12.22
N ASN A 93 2.91 4.64 11.26
CA ASN A 93 2.03 4.00 10.30
C ASN A 93 2.59 2.68 9.80
N LEU A 94 1.73 1.73 9.44
CA LEU A 94 2.08 0.54 8.67
C LEU A 94 1.13 0.47 7.47
N VAL A 95 1.70 0.52 6.27
CA VAL A 95 0.96 0.36 5.02
C VAL A 95 1.09 -1.09 4.56
N SER A 96 -0.04 -1.72 4.28
CA SER A 96 -0.10 -3.02 3.61
C SER A 96 -0.73 -2.85 2.21
N VAL A 97 -0.09 -3.41 1.19
CA VAL A 97 -0.61 -3.44 -0.17
C VAL A 97 -0.80 -4.89 -0.59
N GLU A 98 -2.04 -5.26 -0.88
CA GLU A 98 -2.41 -6.59 -1.39
C GLU A 98 -2.46 -6.57 -2.92
N VAL A 99 -1.85 -7.57 -3.53
CA VAL A 99 -1.80 -7.78 -4.99
C VAL A 99 -2.22 -9.21 -5.26
N SER A 100 -3.39 -9.39 -5.89
CA SER A 100 -3.91 -10.71 -6.22
C SER A 100 -3.29 -11.26 -7.50
N ASP A 101 -3.44 -12.57 -7.71
CA ASP A 101 -3.03 -13.22 -8.95
C ASP A 101 -3.74 -12.53 -10.14
N GLY A 102 -2.96 -12.15 -11.17
CA GLY A 102 -3.38 -11.25 -12.25
C GLY A 102 -2.97 -9.77 -12.13
N ASN A 103 -2.11 -9.41 -11.15
CA ASN A 103 -1.59 -8.06 -10.93
C ASN A 103 -2.65 -6.98 -10.60
N ILE A 104 -3.82 -7.40 -10.14
CA ILE A 104 -4.85 -6.48 -9.71
C ILE A 104 -4.51 -5.98 -8.31
N LEU A 105 -4.24 -4.68 -8.18
CA LEU A 105 -3.99 -4.05 -6.90
C LEU A 105 -5.30 -3.91 -6.12
N ASN A 106 -5.47 -4.74 -5.11
CA ASN A 106 -6.55 -4.64 -4.14
C ASN A 106 -5.98 -3.99 -2.88
N TYR A 107 -5.98 -2.66 -2.79
CA TYR A 107 -5.54 -1.99 -1.58
C TYR A 107 -6.49 -2.31 -0.42
N LYS A 108 -6.01 -3.04 0.59
CA LYS A 108 -6.84 -3.46 1.71
C LYS A 108 -6.66 -2.62 2.96
N THR A 109 -5.44 -2.30 3.41
CA THR A 109 -5.34 -1.69 4.76
C THR A 109 -4.13 -0.79 4.94
N SER A 110 -4.39 0.42 5.45
CA SER A 110 -3.42 1.20 6.21
C SER A 110 -3.80 1.11 7.68
N TYR A 111 -2.90 0.60 8.51
CA TYR A 111 -3.09 0.57 9.95
C TYR A 111 -2.54 1.86 10.54
N HIS A 112 -3.45 2.75 10.96
CA HIS A 112 -3.11 3.84 11.89
C HIS A 112 -3.12 3.27 13.31
N GLY A 113 -1.98 2.70 13.74
CA GLY A 113 -1.81 2.11 15.07
C GLY A 113 -0.73 2.83 15.86
N SER A 114 -0.87 2.91 17.19
CA SER A 114 0.23 3.33 18.06
C SER A 114 1.44 2.40 17.85
N HIS A 115 2.65 2.92 18.07
CA HIS A 115 3.90 2.16 17.95
C HIS A 115 3.81 0.76 18.57
N ASN A 116 3.26 0.65 19.79
CA ASN A 116 3.09 -0.62 20.49
C ASN A 116 2.16 -1.60 19.77
N ARG A 117 1.07 -1.10 19.15
CA ARG A 117 0.15 -1.95 18.39
C ARG A 117 0.82 -2.51 17.13
N VAL A 118 1.58 -1.68 16.42
CA VAL A 118 2.33 -2.12 15.22
C VAL A 118 3.42 -3.12 15.62
N MET A 119 4.17 -2.84 16.69
CA MET A 119 5.20 -3.76 17.18
C MET A 119 4.63 -5.09 17.67
N ASN A 120 3.44 -5.09 18.29
CA ASN A 120 2.78 -6.33 18.69
C ASN A 120 2.33 -7.18 17.50
N MET A 121 2.00 -6.58 16.36
CA MET A 121 1.70 -7.33 15.14
C MET A 121 2.99 -7.94 14.55
N ILE A 122 4.10 -7.21 14.58
CA ILE A 122 5.39 -7.70 14.04
C ILE A 122 6.00 -8.81 14.91
N LYS A 123 5.82 -8.75 16.24
CA LYS A 123 6.46 -9.68 17.18
C LYS A 123 5.70 -11.00 17.43
N ASN A 124 4.42 -11.08 17.03
CA ASN A 124 3.56 -12.24 17.29
C ASN A 124 3.11 -12.96 16.00
N ASP A 125 3.75 -12.66 14.87
CA ASP A 125 3.72 -13.47 13.64
C ASP A 125 5.04 -14.27 13.55
#